data_AF-A0A084SN23-F1
#
_entry.id   AF-A0A084SN23-F1
#
_cell.length_a   1.000
_cell.length_b   1.000
_cell.length_c   1.000
_cell.angle_alpha   90.00
_cell.angle_beta   90.00
_cell.angle_gamma   90.00
#
_symmetry.space_group_name_H-M   'P 1'
#
loop_
_entity.id
_entity.type
_entity.pdbx_description
1 polymer ?
#
loop_
_entity_poly.entity_id
_entity_poly.type
_entity_poly.pdbx_seq_one_letter_code
_entity_poly.pdbx_strand_id
1 'polypeptide(L)'
;MQGKVCLITGATSGIGLESARALARAGATVVLSGRDKSRGEAALAEVRRTVPDAKLGLLLADLTSLASVHQLAKDFRARYSRLDVLLNNAGLMLDRRKVTPDGFEATFATNHLSHFLLTHLLLELLEASGPSRVVNVASEGHRMGSLDFLEDPQAERGGYSGMKVYGNSKLANILFTRGLSKRLEGTKVTVNSLHPGVVRTGFGLNSEGIFKHLVKLAAPFMLSAEGGARTSVYLASSPEVEGVSAKYFIKSKVVRESKAAQSDEGAEKLWRKSAELTGVGR
;
A
#
# COMPACT_ATOMS: atom_id res chain seq x y z
N MET A 1 -2.87 8.66 18.83
CA MET A 1 -2.02 7.52 18.40
C MET A 1 -0.86 7.26 19.36
N GLN A 2 -0.91 7.79 20.59
CA GLN A 2 0.11 7.58 21.60
C GLN A 2 0.29 6.08 21.88
N GLY A 3 1.55 5.64 21.95
CA GLY A 3 1.90 4.24 22.21
C GLY A 3 1.65 3.27 21.04
N LYS A 4 1.13 3.76 19.89
CA LYS A 4 0.90 2.96 18.69
C LYS A 4 2.14 2.94 17.80
N VAL A 5 2.40 1.81 17.14
CA VAL A 5 3.49 1.65 16.16
C VAL A 5 2.91 1.48 14.75
N CYS A 6 3.37 2.29 13.81
CA CYS A 6 2.92 2.29 12.42
C CYS A 6 4.07 1.97 11.48
N LEU A 7 3.89 1.02 10.56
CA LEU A 7 4.80 0.77 9.44
C LEU A 7 4.18 1.31 8.15
N ILE A 8 4.91 2.15 7.42
CA ILE A 8 4.44 2.75 6.16
C ILE A 8 5.41 2.42 5.04
N THR A 9 4.93 1.73 4.01
CA THR A 9 5.72 1.47 2.80
C THR A 9 5.75 2.68 1.87
N GLY A 10 6.89 2.95 1.22
CA GLY A 10 7.02 4.08 0.29
C GLY A 10 6.90 5.44 0.98
N ALA A 11 7.40 5.55 2.21
CA ALA A 11 7.20 6.71 3.08
C ALA A 11 8.25 7.81 2.93
N THR A 12 9.15 7.71 1.94
CA THR A 12 10.25 8.66 1.76
C THR A 12 9.87 9.89 0.94
N SER A 13 8.63 9.98 0.43
CA SER A 13 8.12 11.14 -0.32
C SER A 13 6.59 11.09 -0.45
N GLY A 14 5.99 12.18 -0.95
CA GLY A 14 4.59 12.21 -1.37
C GLY A 14 3.61 11.84 -0.28
N ILE A 15 2.59 11.05 -0.64
CA ILE A 15 1.49 10.64 0.26
C ILE A 15 2.02 9.88 1.48
N GLY A 16 3.02 9.00 1.30
CA GLY A 16 3.59 8.21 2.38
C GLY A 16 4.31 9.08 3.42
N LEU A 17 5.08 10.08 2.97
CA LEU A 17 5.77 11.02 3.86
C LEU A 17 4.77 11.90 4.63
N GLU A 18 3.73 12.41 3.97
CA GLU A 18 2.71 13.21 4.66
C GLU A 18 1.86 12.37 5.61
N SER A 19 1.61 11.10 5.29
CA SER A 19 0.99 10.15 6.22
C SER A 19 1.89 9.91 7.44
N ALA A 20 3.21 9.74 7.24
CA ALA A 20 4.17 9.58 8.32
C ALA A 20 4.19 10.81 9.24
N ARG A 21 4.23 12.01 8.65
CA ARG A 21 4.20 13.28 9.38
C ARG A 21 2.94 13.44 10.23
N ALA A 22 1.78 13.14 9.64
CA ALA A 22 0.50 13.24 10.35
C ALA A 22 0.37 12.23 11.49
N LEU A 23 0.79 10.98 11.28
CA LEU A 23 0.76 9.96 12.33
C LEU A 23 1.78 10.25 13.44
N ALA A 24 2.95 10.79 13.11
CA ALA A 24 3.93 11.26 14.09
C ALA A 24 3.36 12.41 14.93
N ARG A 25 2.70 13.40 14.31
CA ARG A 25 1.97 14.46 15.03
C ARG A 25 0.89 13.92 15.98
N ALA A 26 0.22 12.83 15.59
CA ALA A 26 -0.77 12.17 16.42
C ALA A 26 -0.17 11.32 17.57
N GLY A 27 1.17 11.30 17.71
CA GLY A 27 1.90 10.63 18.78
C GLY A 27 2.30 9.17 18.50
N ALA A 28 2.17 8.70 17.25
CA ALA A 28 2.60 7.35 16.89
C ALA A 28 4.14 7.24 16.85
N THR A 29 4.64 6.03 17.08
CA THR A 29 5.96 5.64 16.59
C THR A 29 5.82 5.26 15.12
N VAL A 30 6.49 5.99 14.22
CA VAL A 30 6.34 5.79 12.77
C VAL A 30 7.61 5.22 12.18
N VAL A 31 7.50 4.04 11.57
CA VAL A 31 8.56 3.35 10.87
C VAL A 31 8.37 3.57 9.37
N LEU A 32 9.26 4.35 8.78
CA LEU A 32 9.29 4.61 7.35
C LEU A 32 10.00 3.44 6.66
N SER A 33 9.44 2.98 5.55
CA SER A 33 10.10 2.04 4.65
C SER A 33 10.29 2.61 3.26
N GLY A 34 11.47 2.38 2.69
CA GLY A 34 11.84 2.77 1.33
C GLY A 34 13.18 2.16 0.92
N ARG A 35 13.47 2.17 -0.38
CA ARG A 35 14.66 1.49 -0.94
C ARG A 35 15.97 2.28 -0.87
N ASP A 36 15.88 3.57 -0.55
CA ASP A 36 16.98 4.50 -0.69
C ASP A 36 17.28 5.14 0.66
N LYS A 37 18.50 4.90 1.15
CA LYS A 37 18.92 5.34 2.48
C LYS A 37 18.95 6.86 2.60
N SER A 38 19.52 7.58 1.62
CA SER A 38 19.67 9.03 1.70
C SER A 38 18.31 9.72 1.65
N ARG A 39 17.39 9.25 0.79
CA ARG A 39 16.00 9.74 0.76
C ARG A 39 15.23 9.39 2.03
N GLY A 40 15.49 8.21 2.61
CA GLY A 40 14.91 7.83 3.89
C GLY A 40 15.37 8.73 5.04
N GLU A 41 16.67 9.00 5.14
CA GLU A 41 17.25 9.88 6.17
C GLU A 41 16.77 11.34 6.01
N ALA A 42 16.68 11.83 4.77
CA ALA A 42 16.11 13.13 4.47
C ALA A 42 14.63 13.22 4.89
N ALA A 43 13.83 12.18 4.62
CA ALA A 43 12.44 12.11 5.05
C ALA A 43 12.30 12.12 6.59
N LEU A 44 13.17 11.39 7.31
CA LEU A 44 13.20 11.43 8.77
C LEU A 44 13.50 12.84 9.30
N ALA A 45 14.50 13.51 8.73
CA ALA A 45 14.87 14.88 9.10
C ALA A 45 13.71 15.85 8.82
N GLU A 46 13.03 15.70 7.70
CA GLU A 46 11.89 16.55 7.33
C GLU A 46 10.71 16.39 8.28
N VAL A 47 10.39 15.17 8.71
CA VAL A 47 9.34 14.94 9.72
C VAL A 47 9.75 15.56 11.05
N ARG A 48 10.98 15.32 11.52
CA ARG A 48 11.51 15.88 12.79
C ARG A 48 11.50 17.41 12.82
N ARG A 49 11.78 18.07 11.69
CA ARG A 49 11.71 19.54 11.59
C ARG A 49 10.32 20.08 11.94
N THR A 50 9.27 19.33 11.62
CA THR A 50 7.87 19.71 11.90
C THR A 50 7.28 19.09 13.16
N VAL A 51 7.93 18.03 13.68
CA VAL A 51 7.50 17.27 14.85
C VAL A 51 8.78 16.87 15.62
N PRO A 52 9.37 17.79 16.41
CA PRO A 52 10.70 17.60 17.02
C PRO A 52 10.83 16.30 17.82
N ASP A 53 9.81 15.96 18.60
CA ASP A 53 9.79 14.77 19.48
C ASP A 53 9.26 13.51 18.80
N ALA A 54 9.20 13.49 17.46
CA ALA A 54 8.69 12.34 16.72
C ALA A 54 9.55 11.08 16.94
N LYS A 55 8.88 10.01 17.36
CA LYS A 55 9.46 8.67 17.45
C LYS A 55 9.48 8.04 16.06
N LEU A 56 10.62 8.12 15.39
CA LEU A 56 10.75 7.66 14.01
C LEU A 56 11.78 6.54 13.86
N GLY A 57 11.48 5.58 12.98
CA GLY A 57 12.42 4.57 12.51
C GLY A 57 12.51 4.55 10.98
N LEU A 58 13.61 4.02 10.45
CA LEU A 58 13.77 3.75 9.02
C LEU A 58 14.21 2.30 8.84
N LEU A 59 13.48 1.57 8.00
CA LEU A 59 13.84 0.24 7.52
C LEU A 59 13.95 0.26 5.99
N LEU A 60 15.09 -0.20 5.48
CA LEU A 60 15.31 -0.22 4.04
C LEU A 60 14.65 -1.44 3.42
N ALA A 61 13.94 -1.24 2.33
CA ALA A 61 13.32 -2.33 1.57
C ALA A 61 13.12 -1.95 0.11
N ASP A 62 13.49 -2.86 -0.78
CA ASP A 62 13.09 -2.80 -2.17
C ASP A 62 11.91 -3.75 -2.42
N LEU A 63 10.73 -3.17 -2.64
CA LEU A 63 9.50 -3.93 -2.83
C LEU A 63 9.41 -4.63 -4.19
N THR A 64 10.40 -4.47 -5.06
CA THR A 64 10.54 -5.35 -6.23
C THR A 64 11.19 -6.69 -5.89
N SER A 65 11.72 -6.89 -4.68
CA SER A 65 12.38 -8.13 -4.26
C SER A 65 11.65 -8.78 -3.08
N LEU A 66 11.14 -10.00 -3.25
CA LEU A 66 10.50 -10.75 -2.16
C LEU A 66 11.49 -11.05 -1.01
N ALA A 67 12.76 -11.34 -1.33
CA ALA A 67 13.81 -11.48 -0.33
C ALA A 67 13.98 -10.20 0.52
N SER A 68 13.92 -9.02 -0.12
CA SER A 68 13.95 -7.74 0.61
C SER A 68 12.71 -7.53 1.49
N VAL A 69 11.53 -8.03 1.08
CA VAL A 69 10.31 -7.98 1.89
C VAL A 69 10.43 -8.88 3.12
N HIS A 70 11.00 -10.08 2.97
CA HIS A 70 11.32 -10.95 4.11
C HIS A 70 12.25 -10.26 5.10
N GLN A 71 13.30 -9.59 4.60
CA GLN A 71 14.24 -8.86 5.45
C GLN A 71 13.57 -7.68 6.16
N LEU A 72 12.69 -6.93 5.47
CA LEU A 72 11.89 -5.86 6.09
C LEU A 72 11.06 -6.37 7.27
N ALA A 73 10.33 -7.48 7.07
CA ALA A 73 9.50 -8.06 8.13
C ALA A 73 10.37 -8.57 9.30
N LYS A 74 11.49 -9.23 9.01
CA LYS A 74 12.45 -9.69 10.02
C LYS A 74 13.00 -8.53 10.84
N ASP A 75 13.47 -7.46 10.19
CA ASP A 75 14.04 -6.28 10.86
C ASP A 75 12.98 -5.53 11.68
N PHE A 76 11.73 -5.48 11.19
CA PHE A 76 10.64 -4.89 11.94
C PHE A 76 10.39 -5.66 13.24
N ARG A 77 10.21 -6.99 13.17
CA ARG A 77 9.96 -7.83 14.36
C ARG A 77 11.13 -7.84 15.35
N ALA A 78 12.36 -7.67 14.86
CA ALA A 78 13.53 -7.59 15.72
C ALA A 78 13.59 -6.29 16.54
N ARG A 79 12.96 -5.20 16.06
CA ARG A 79 13.04 -3.87 16.68
C ARG A 79 11.75 -3.43 17.37
N TYR A 80 10.62 -3.98 16.97
CA TYR A 80 9.30 -3.57 17.45
C TYR A 80 8.48 -4.79 17.88
N SER A 81 8.02 -4.77 19.13
CA SER A 81 7.19 -5.83 19.72
C SER A 81 5.69 -5.67 19.45
N ARG A 82 5.30 -4.64 18.69
CA ARG A 82 3.91 -4.38 18.30
C ARG A 82 3.82 -3.72 16.92
N LEU A 83 2.71 -3.94 16.23
CA LEU A 83 2.34 -3.28 14.98
C LEU A 83 0.85 -2.97 15.02
N ASP A 84 0.51 -1.69 15.15
CA ASP A 84 -0.88 -1.23 15.25
C ASP A 84 -1.44 -0.80 13.89
N VAL A 85 -0.59 -0.30 13.00
CA VAL A 85 -0.99 0.11 11.65
C VAL A 85 0.04 -0.35 10.63
N LEU A 86 -0.39 -1.16 9.68
CA LEU A 86 0.36 -1.42 8.44
C LEU A 86 -0.28 -0.61 7.30
N LEU A 87 0.42 0.41 6.82
CA LEU A 87 0.00 1.21 5.67
C LEU A 87 0.79 0.77 4.42
N ASN A 88 0.14 -0.07 3.62
CA ASN A 88 0.62 -0.51 2.30
C ASN A 88 0.39 0.61 1.28
N ASN A 89 1.28 1.60 1.29
CA ASN A 89 1.18 2.84 0.51
C ASN A 89 2.01 2.83 -0.77
N ALA A 90 3.14 2.12 -0.77
CA ALA A 90 4.04 2.12 -1.91
C ALA A 90 3.32 1.68 -3.19
N GLY A 91 3.81 2.19 -4.31
CA GLY A 91 3.42 1.65 -5.59
C GLY A 91 4.19 2.30 -6.72
N LEU A 92 4.06 1.71 -7.89
CA LEU A 92 4.58 2.23 -9.15
C LEU A 92 3.62 1.93 -10.29
N MET A 93 3.86 2.57 -11.43
CA MET A 93 3.26 2.25 -12.72
C MET A 93 4.37 2.37 -13.77
N LEU A 94 4.46 1.39 -14.66
CA LEU A 94 5.44 1.39 -15.75
C LEU A 94 4.73 1.35 -17.09
N ASP A 95 5.21 2.15 -18.05
CA ASP A 95 4.67 2.17 -19.41
C ASP A 95 5.14 0.96 -20.25
N ARG A 96 6.16 0.24 -19.79
CA ARG A 96 6.67 -0.98 -20.41
C ARG A 96 6.80 -2.10 -19.37
N ARG A 97 6.61 -3.34 -19.82
CA ARG A 97 6.81 -4.53 -18.99
C ARG A 97 8.26 -4.55 -18.49
N LYS A 98 8.44 -4.65 -17.19
CA LYS A 98 9.72 -4.98 -16.56
C LYS A 98 9.52 -6.17 -15.65
N VAL A 99 10.55 -7.00 -15.55
CA VAL A 99 10.55 -8.20 -14.72
C VAL A 99 11.42 -7.93 -13.50
N THR A 100 10.92 -8.30 -12.32
CA THR A 100 11.67 -8.21 -11.06
C THR A 100 12.75 -9.29 -10.98
N PRO A 101 13.71 -9.19 -10.02
CA PRO A 101 14.66 -10.28 -9.78
C PRO A 101 14.00 -11.63 -9.47
N ASP A 102 12.79 -11.62 -8.89
CA ASP A 102 12.02 -12.84 -8.59
C ASP A 102 11.21 -13.36 -9.79
N GLY A 103 11.33 -12.75 -10.98
CA GLY A 103 10.67 -13.21 -12.19
C GLY A 103 9.25 -12.69 -12.41
N PHE A 104 8.80 -11.66 -11.68
CA PHE A 104 7.43 -11.15 -11.76
C PHE A 104 7.32 -9.83 -12.53
N GLU A 105 6.16 -9.55 -13.12
CA GLU A 105 5.86 -8.22 -13.65
C GLU A 105 5.94 -7.18 -12.52
N ALA A 106 6.77 -6.15 -12.72
CA ALA A 106 7.21 -5.25 -11.66
C ALA A 106 6.08 -4.42 -11.03
N THR A 107 5.06 -4.02 -11.78
CA THR A 107 3.91 -3.28 -11.25
C THR A 107 3.07 -4.17 -10.33
N PHE A 108 2.74 -5.38 -10.76
CA PHE A 108 2.01 -6.36 -9.96
C PHE A 108 2.82 -6.80 -8.74
N ALA A 109 4.12 -7.05 -8.90
CA ALA A 109 5.01 -7.43 -7.82
C ALA A 109 5.09 -6.36 -6.73
N THR A 110 5.37 -5.10 -7.09
CA THR A 110 5.52 -4.01 -6.12
C THR A 110 4.20 -3.52 -5.53
N ASN A 111 3.12 -3.46 -6.33
CA ASN A 111 1.87 -2.89 -5.84
C ASN A 111 1.09 -3.89 -4.98
N HIS A 112 1.20 -5.18 -5.30
CA HIS A 112 0.38 -6.24 -4.72
C HIS A 112 1.21 -7.34 -4.03
N LEU A 113 2.05 -8.10 -4.76
CA LEU A 113 2.73 -9.28 -4.17
C LEU A 113 3.60 -8.94 -2.95
N SER A 114 4.33 -7.83 -3.00
CA SER A 114 5.17 -7.39 -1.88
C SER A 114 4.33 -7.02 -0.66
N HIS A 115 3.17 -6.39 -0.84
CA HIS A 115 2.27 -6.03 0.27
C HIS A 115 1.52 -7.25 0.80
N PHE A 116 1.11 -8.17 -0.08
CA PHE A 116 0.54 -9.45 0.30
C PHE A 116 1.51 -10.24 1.19
N LEU A 117 2.77 -10.38 0.76
CA LEU A 117 3.83 -11.06 1.51
C LEU A 117 4.13 -10.34 2.83
N LEU A 118 4.36 -9.02 2.80
CA LEU A 118 4.66 -8.23 3.99
C LEU A 118 3.56 -8.36 5.05
N THR A 119 2.30 -8.30 4.62
CA THR A 119 1.15 -8.43 5.52
C THR A 119 1.09 -9.82 6.12
N HIS A 120 1.34 -10.89 5.35
CA HIS A 120 1.41 -12.26 5.87
C HIS A 120 2.51 -12.42 6.92
N LEU A 121 3.72 -11.91 6.64
CA LEU A 121 4.87 -12.06 7.55
C LEU A 121 4.73 -11.29 8.86
N LEU A 122 3.86 -10.28 8.90
CA LEU A 122 3.59 -9.43 10.07
C LEU A 122 2.22 -9.72 10.71
N LEU A 123 1.50 -10.74 10.24
CA LEU A 123 0.11 -10.97 10.61
C LEU A 123 -0.07 -11.34 12.08
N GLU A 124 0.76 -12.25 12.59
CA GLU A 124 0.75 -12.63 14.01
C GLU A 124 1.01 -11.42 14.92
N LEU A 125 1.90 -10.52 14.50
CA LEU A 125 2.21 -9.30 15.25
C LEU A 125 1.04 -8.31 15.22
N LEU A 126 0.35 -8.17 14.09
CA LEU A 126 -0.87 -7.37 13.96
C LEU A 126 -1.98 -7.90 14.86
N GLU A 127 -2.18 -9.22 14.91
CA GLU A 127 -3.18 -9.89 15.76
C GLU A 127 -2.86 -9.69 17.25
N ALA A 128 -1.60 -9.90 17.65
CA ALA A 128 -1.15 -9.71 19.03
C ALA A 128 -1.22 -8.25 19.51
N SER A 129 -1.14 -7.28 18.59
CA SER A 129 -1.19 -5.84 18.91
C SER A 129 -2.61 -5.28 19.01
N GLY A 130 -3.62 -6.10 18.70
CA GLY A 130 -5.01 -5.71 18.47
C GLY A 130 -5.62 -4.79 19.55
N PRO A 131 -6.41 -3.77 19.17
CA PRO A 131 -6.91 -3.50 17.82
C PRO A 131 -5.83 -2.92 16.90
N SER A 132 -5.69 -3.50 15.70
CA SER A 132 -4.72 -3.09 14.68
C SER A 132 -5.38 -2.97 13.30
N ARG A 133 -4.73 -2.25 12.38
CA ARG A 133 -5.31 -1.84 11.09
C ARG A 133 -4.35 -2.10 9.95
N VAL A 134 -4.83 -2.77 8.90
CA VAL A 134 -4.16 -2.87 7.60
C VAL A 134 -4.87 -1.92 6.63
N VAL A 135 -4.11 -0.99 6.04
CA VAL A 135 -4.62 0.01 5.10
C VAL A 135 -3.92 -0.17 3.76
N ASN A 136 -4.69 -0.54 2.74
CA ASN A 136 -4.17 -0.78 1.39
C ASN A 136 -4.48 0.42 0.47
N VAL A 137 -3.44 1.07 -0.06
CA VAL A 137 -3.64 2.15 -1.04
C VAL A 137 -3.95 1.56 -2.42
N ALA A 138 -5.22 1.64 -2.79
CA ALA A 138 -5.77 1.31 -4.10
C ALA A 138 -5.81 2.57 -5.00
N SER A 139 -6.74 2.61 -5.96
CA SER A 139 -6.95 3.76 -6.85
C SER A 139 -8.30 3.63 -7.56
N GLU A 140 -8.90 4.74 -8.01
CA GLU A 140 -10.02 4.69 -8.98
C GLU A 140 -9.62 3.97 -10.28
N GLY A 141 -8.32 3.87 -10.60
CA GLY A 141 -7.82 3.02 -11.68
C GLY A 141 -8.21 1.55 -11.57
N HIS A 142 -8.59 1.05 -10.37
CA HIS A 142 -9.09 -0.33 -10.20
C HIS A 142 -10.31 -0.64 -11.08
N ARG A 143 -11.09 0.38 -11.45
CA ARG A 143 -12.27 0.23 -12.32
C ARG A 143 -11.92 -0.19 -13.74
N MET A 144 -10.67 0.01 -14.16
CA MET A 144 -10.15 -0.47 -15.44
C MET A 144 -9.64 -1.91 -15.37
N GLY A 145 -9.51 -2.48 -14.17
CA GLY A 145 -9.09 -3.85 -13.97
C GLY A 145 -10.22 -4.85 -14.28
N SER A 146 -9.86 -6.05 -14.73
CA SER A 146 -10.78 -7.16 -14.96
C SER A 146 -10.25 -8.42 -14.28
N LEU A 147 -11.12 -9.26 -13.72
CA LEU A 147 -10.72 -10.54 -13.11
C LEU A 147 -9.96 -11.46 -14.07
N ASP A 148 -10.11 -11.28 -15.39
CA ASP A 148 -9.35 -12.00 -16.42
C ASP A 148 -7.83 -11.86 -16.26
N PHE A 149 -7.35 -10.80 -15.59
CA PHE A 149 -5.92 -10.64 -15.32
C PHE A 149 -5.35 -11.78 -14.46
N LEU A 150 -6.19 -12.48 -13.68
CA LEU A 150 -5.75 -13.60 -12.85
C LEU A 150 -5.27 -14.81 -13.66
N GLU A 151 -5.67 -14.90 -14.93
CA GLU A 151 -5.21 -15.92 -15.88
C GLU A 151 -3.82 -15.58 -16.46
N ASP A 152 -3.42 -14.31 -16.42
CA ASP A 152 -2.09 -13.82 -16.84
C ASP A 152 -1.66 -12.62 -16.00
N PRO A 153 -1.32 -12.84 -14.71
CA PRO A 153 -0.89 -11.77 -13.83
C PRO A 153 0.46 -11.18 -14.25
N GLN A 154 1.20 -11.89 -15.12
CA GLN A 154 2.50 -11.49 -15.63
C GLN A 154 2.41 -10.59 -16.88
N ALA A 155 1.21 -10.37 -17.41
CA ALA A 155 0.92 -9.56 -18.59
C ALA A 155 1.80 -9.95 -19.80
N GLU A 156 1.91 -11.25 -20.05
CA GLU A 156 2.70 -11.80 -21.16
C GLU A 156 1.94 -11.85 -22.48
N ARG A 157 0.60 -11.86 -22.41
CA ARG A 157 -0.28 -11.99 -23.58
C ARG A 157 -0.93 -10.66 -23.96
N GLY A 158 -1.21 -10.50 -25.26
CA GLY A 158 -2.09 -9.43 -25.77
C GLY A 158 -1.51 -8.02 -25.77
N GLY A 159 -0.18 -7.87 -25.63
CA GLY A 159 0.51 -6.58 -25.62
C GLY A 159 0.44 -5.87 -24.26
N TYR A 160 1.54 -5.21 -23.89
CA TYR A 160 1.64 -4.55 -22.58
C TYR A 160 0.99 -3.16 -22.59
N SER A 161 0.08 -2.93 -21.64
CA SER A 161 -0.50 -1.62 -21.35
C SER A 161 -0.29 -1.27 -19.89
N GLY A 162 0.57 -0.29 -19.62
CA GLY A 162 0.90 0.13 -18.26
C GLY A 162 -0.31 0.54 -17.43
N MET A 163 -1.28 1.23 -18.06
CA MET A 163 -2.51 1.64 -17.40
C MET A 163 -3.41 0.45 -17.04
N LYS A 164 -3.51 -0.56 -17.93
CA LYS A 164 -4.27 -1.80 -17.66
C LYS A 164 -3.64 -2.59 -16.52
N VAL A 165 -2.33 -2.80 -16.58
CA VAL A 165 -1.58 -3.53 -15.54
C VAL A 165 -1.66 -2.80 -14.19
N TYR A 166 -1.52 -1.47 -14.19
CA TYR A 166 -1.74 -0.67 -12.99
C TYR A 166 -3.16 -0.82 -12.45
N GLY A 167 -4.19 -0.71 -13.30
CA GLY A 167 -5.58 -0.93 -12.93
C GLY A 167 -5.82 -2.31 -12.30
N ASN A 168 -5.26 -3.37 -12.90
CA ASN A 168 -5.29 -4.73 -12.37
C ASN A 168 -4.62 -4.81 -10.99
N SER A 169 -3.45 -4.19 -10.81
CA SER A 169 -2.77 -4.18 -9.50
C SER A 169 -3.58 -3.45 -8.42
N LYS A 170 -4.34 -2.41 -8.78
CA LYS A 170 -5.20 -1.67 -7.84
C LYS A 170 -6.52 -2.38 -7.58
N LEU A 171 -7.03 -3.15 -8.53
CA LEU A 171 -8.11 -4.12 -8.31
C LEU A 171 -7.64 -5.22 -7.33
N ALA A 172 -6.43 -5.74 -7.52
CA ALA A 172 -5.83 -6.74 -6.62
C ALA A 172 -5.78 -6.24 -5.17
N ASN A 173 -5.41 -4.98 -4.93
CA ASN A 173 -5.39 -4.40 -3.57
C ASN A 173 -6.78 -4.40 -2.90
N ILE A 174 -7.88 -4.18 -3.63
CA ILE A 174 -9.24 -4.19 -3.06
C ILE A 174 -9.71 -5.63 -2.82
N LEU A 175 -9.46 -6.54 -3.76
CA LEU A 175 -9.72 -7.96 -3.60
C LEU A 175 -8.93 -8.56 -2.43
N PHE A 176 -7.67 -8.13 -2.25
CA PHE A 176 -6.84 -8.49 -1.10
C PHE A 176 -7.42 -7.97 0.20
N THR A 177 -7.86 -6.70 0.26
CA THR A 177 -8.56 -6.16 1.43
C THR A 177 -9.77 -7.03 1.80
N ARG A 178 -10.58 -7.42 0.81
CA ARG A 178 -11.76 -8.26 1.03
C ARG A 178 -11.39 -9.67 1.52
N GLY A 179 -10.46 -10.33 0.82
CA GLY A 179 -10.01 -11.68 1.14
C GLY A 179 -9.30 -11.78 2.50
N LEU A 180 -8.48 -10.78 2.85
CA LEU A 180 -7.80 -10.70 4.15
C LEU A 180 -8.81 -10.45 5.27
N SER A 181 -9.75 -9.51 5.09
CA SER A 181 -10.77 -9.23 6.11
C SER A 181 -11.58 -10.47 6.47
N LYS A 182 -11.98 -11.27 5.47
CA LYS A 182 -12.73 -12.52 5.69
C LYS A 182 -11.91 -13.54 6.51
N ARG A 183 -10.62 -13.64 6.24
CA ARG A 183 -9.70 -14.54 6.96
C ARG A 183 -9.35 -14.07 8.37
N LEU A 184 -9.65 -12.80 8.69
CA LEU A 184 -9.41 -12.19 9.99
C LEU A 184 -10.68 -12.02 10.82
N GLU A 185 -11.81 -12.57 10.37
CA GLU A 185 -13.03 -12.65 11.17
C GLU A 185 -12.74 -13.33 12.52
N GLY A 186 -13.23 -12.73 13.60
CA GLY A 186 -12.96 -13.16 14.97
C GLY A 186 -11.68 -12.58 15.59
N THR A 187 -10.81 -11.93 14.80
CA THR A 187 -9.67 -11.17 15.33
C THR A 187 -10.05 -9.70 15.58
N LYS A 188 -9.13 -8.92 16.18
CA LYS A 188 -9.27 -7.46 16.34
C LYS A 188 -8.56 -6.66 15.24
N VAL A 189 -8.20 -7.30 14.13
CA VAL A 189 -7.53 -6.67 13.00
C VAL A 189 -8.57 -6.24 11.97
N THR A 190 -8.55 -4.95 11.60
CA THR A 190 -9.39 -4.46 10.49
C THR A 190 -8.57 -4.22 9.24
N VAL A 191 -9.20 -4.39 8.07
CA VAL A 191 -8.55 -4.24 6.77
C VAL A 191 -9.42 -3.38 5.88
N ASN A 192 -8.89 -2.25 5.40
CA ASN A 192 -9.60 -1.37 4.48
C ASN A 192 -8.70 -0.95 3.31
N SER A 193 -9.34 -0.48 2.25
CA SER A 193 -8.66 0.08 1.08
C SER A 193 -9.13 1.49 0.78
N LEU A 194 -8.33 2.25 0.05
CA LEU A 194 -8.68 3.63 -0.31
C LEU A 194 -8.13 4.05 -1.66
N HIS A 195 -8.75 5.08 -2.25
CA HIS A 195 -8.12 5.90 -3.28
C HIS A 195 -7.68 7.24 -2.67
N PRO A 196 -6.41 7.65 -2.84
CA PRO A 196 -5.88 8.86 -2.24
C PRO A 196 -6.28 10.15 -2.99
N GLY A 197 -7.11 10.06 -4.03
CA GLY A 197 -7.32 11.16 -4.96
C GLY A 197 -6.28 11.20 -6.07
N VAL A 198 -6.45 12.12 -7.02
CA VAL A 198 -5.44 12.40 -8.05
C VAL A 198 -4.43 13.38 -7.45
N VAL A 199 -3.28 12.86 -7.01
CA VAL A 199 -2.31 13.63 -6.23
C VAL A 199 -1.10 13.97 -7.08
N ARG A 200 -0.62 15.21 -7.00
CA ARG A 200 0.62 15.67 -7.65
C ARG A 200 1.82 15.08 -6.91
N THR A 201 2.09 13.80 -7.14
CA THR A 201 3.25 13.10 -6.60
C THR A 201 4.25 12.77 -7.70
N GLY A 202 5.50 12.48 -7.31
CA GLY A 202 6.50 11.94 -8.23
C GLY A 202 6.11 10.62 -8.90
N PHE A 203 5.03 9.97 -8.44
CA PHE A 203 4.48 8.74 -9.02
C PHE A 203 4.21 8.85 -10.53
N GLY A 204 3.65 9.98 -10.98
CA GLY A 204 3.41 10.22 -12.41
C GLY A 204 4.62 10.76 -13.18
N LEU A 205 5.64 11.30 -12.50
CA LEU A 205 6.82 11.91 -13.14
C LEU A 205 7.86 10.87 -13.60
N ASN A 206 7.83 9.67 -13.03
CA ASN A 206 8.65 8.53 -13.43
C ASN A 206 8.07 7.73 -14.61
N SER A 207 6.91 8.14 -15.14
CA SER A 207 6.38 7.62 -16.41
C SER A 207 7.10 8.25 -17.60
N GLU A 208 7.21 7.52 -18.70
CA GLU A 208 7.74 7.98 -19.98
C GLU A 208 6.60 8.19 -20.99
N GLY A 209 6.79 9.07 -21.97
CA GLY A 209 5.81 9.28 -23.05
C GLY A 209 4.57 10.12 -22.68
N ILE A 210 3.45 9.85 -23.36
CA ILE A 210 2.23 10.70 -23.36
C ILE A 210 1.65 10.88 -21.94
N PHE A 211 1.79 9.88 -21.07
CA PHE A 211 1.27 9.95 -19.70
C PHE A 211 1.99 11.02 -18.86
N LYS A 212 3.31 11.19 -19.01
CA LYS A 212 4.06 12.29 -18.39
C LYS A 212 3.53 13.66 -18.80
N HIS A 213 3.13 13.81 -20.06
CA HIS A 213 2.56 15.06 -20.58
C HIS A 213 1.15 15.31 -20.03
N LEU A 214 0.30 14.29 -19.96
CA LEU A 214 -1.03 14.38 -19.34
C LEU A 214 -0.96 14.70 -17.84
N VAL A 215 -0.02 14.09 -17.11
CA VAL A 215 0.23 14.37 -15.70
C VAL A 215 0.70 15.81 -15.49
N LYS A 216 1.57 16.33 -16.37
CA LYS A 216 1.98 17.74 -16.31
C LYS A 216 0.82 18.71 -16.57
N LEU A 217 -0.05 18.41 -17.53
CA LEU A 217 -1.22 19.24 -17.85
C LEU A 217 -2.29 19.20 -16.76
N ALA A 218 -2.49 18.06 -16.11
CA ALA A 218 -3.44 17.91 -15.01
C ALA A 218 -2.93 18.47 -13.67
N ALA A 219 -1.64 18.84 -13.57
CA ALA A 219 -0.98 19.25 -12.32
C ALA A 219 -1.63 20.38 -11.51
N PRO A 220 -2.32 21.37 -12.11
CA PRO A 220 -3.06 22.39 -11.37
C PRO A 220 -4.32 21.86 -10.66
N PHE A 221 -4.90 20.75 -11.13
CA PHE A 221 -6.14 20.16 -10.62
C PHE A 221 -5.90 18.97 -9.68
N MET A 222 -4.63 18.60 -9.47
CA MET A 222 -4.23 17.52 -8.59
C MET A 222 -4.12 17.99 -7.13
N LEU A 223 -4.47 17.11 -6.20
CA LEU A 223 -4.31 17.33 -4.77
C LEU A 223 -2.84 17.51 -4.38
N SER A 224 -2.59 18.25 -3.30
CA SER A 224 -1.31 18.22 -2.59
C SER A 224 -1.07 16.83 -1.98
N ALA A 225 0.19 16.49 -1.72
CA ALA A 225 0.55 15.26 -1.01
C ALA A 225 -0.19 15.14 0.34
N GLU A 226 -0.33 16.26 1.05
CA GLU A 226 -1.11 16.34 2.29
C GLU A 226 -2.59 16.01 2.05
N GLY A 227 -3.21 16.61 1.03
CA GLY A 227 -4.58 16.30 0.64
C GLY A 227 -4.78 14.83 0.30
N GLY A 228 -3.78 14.21 -0.35
CA GLY A 228 -3.77 12.80 -0.69
C GLY A 228 -3.59 11.85 0.50
N ALA A 229 -2.88 12.29 1.54
CA ALA A 229 -2.68 11.52 2.76
C ALA A 229 -3.91 11.48 3.68
N ARG A 230 -4.86 12.41 3.53
CA ARG A 230 -6.01 12.56 4.45
C ARG A 230 -6.79 11.27 4.67
N THR A 231 -7.13 10.54 3.60
CA THR A 231 -7.88 9.28 3.74
C THR A 231 -7.03 8.15 4.32
N SER A 232 -5.73 8.09 3.99
CA SER A 232 -4.80 7.13 4.59
C SER A 232 -4.67 7.35 6.10
N VAL A 233 -4.49 8.61 6.52
CA VAL A 233 -4.40 8.99 7.93
C VAL A 233 -5.72 8.74 8.65
N TYR A 234 -6.86 9.10 8.05
CA TYR A 234 -8.18 8.82 8.61
C TYR A 234 -8.37 7.32 8.90
N LEU A 235 -8.05 6.45 7.94
CA LEU A 235 -8.13 5.00 8.14
C LEU A 235 -7.12 4.49 9.18
N ALA A 236 -5.92 5.05 9.20
CA ALA A 236 -4.88 4.67 10.14
C ALA A 236 -5.18 5.08 11.59
N SER A 237 -5.88 6.19 11.84
CA SER A 237 -5.95 6.79 13.18
C SER A 237 -7.32 7.20 13.71
N SER A 238 -8.36 7.31 12.86
CA SER A 238 -9.66 7.82 13.31
C SER A 238 -10.41 6.79 14.17
N PRO A 239 -11.01 7.18 15.32
CA PRO A 239 -11.94 6.33 16.07
C PRO A 239 -13.20 5.97 15.27
N GLU A 240 -13.63 6.82 14.33
CA GLU A 240 -14.86 6.62 13.54
C GLU A 240 -14.85 5.35 12.66
N VAL A 241 -13.66 4.81 12.38
CA VAL A 241 -13.48 3.59 11.59
C VAL A 241 -12.97 2.42 12.42
N GLU A 242 -13.06 2.51 13.74
CA GLU A 242 -12.83 1.36 14.61
C GLU A 242 -13.86 0.26 14.32
N GLY A 243 -13.39 -0.99 14.21
CA GLY A 243 -14.23 -2.13 13.81
C GLY A 243 -14.68 -2.15 12.34
N VAL A 244 -14.51 -1.07 11.59
CA VAL A 244 -14.85 -1.03 10.16
C VAL A 244 -13.81 -1.83 9.37
N SER A 245 -14.25 -2.81 8.60
CA SER A 245 -13.40 -3.66 7.76
C SER A 245 -14.05 -3.98 6.42
N ALA A 246 -13.24 -4.42 5.46
CA ALA A 246 -13.62 -4.77 4.08
C ALA A 246 -14.30 -3.63 3.30
N LYS A 247 -13.96 -2.36 3.58
CA LYS A 247 -14.51 -1.20 2.86
C LYS A 247 -13.47 -0.53 1.96
N TYR A 248 -13.98 0.14 0.92
CA TYR A 248 -13.22 1.00 0.03
C TYR A 248 -13.61 2.46 0.28
N PHE A 249 -12.60 3.32 0.44
CA PHE A 249 -12.80 4.72 0.81
C PHE A 249 -12.29 5.70 -0.24
N ILE A 250 -13.03 6.80 -0.41
CA ILE A 250 -12.60 7.99 -1.16
C ILE A 250 -12.96 9.22 -0.34
N LYS A 251 -12.01 10.14 -0.14
CA LYS A 251 -12.23 11.36 0.67
C LYS A 251 -12.83 11.04 2.05
N SER A 252 -12.32 9.97 2.68
CA SER A 252 -12.73 9.48 4.00
C SER A 252 -14.21 9.04 4.10
N LYS A 253 -14.86 8.76 2.96
CA LYS A 253 -16.21 8.17 2.92
C LYS A 253 -16.16 6.80 2.29
N VAL A 254 -16.98 5.88 2.76
CA VAL A 254 -17.19 4.57 2.10
C VAL A 254 -17.82 4.83 0.74
N VAL A 255 -17.23 4.25 -0.31
CA VAL A 255 -17.71 4.35 -1.70
C VAL A 255 -17.78 2.97 -2.30
N ARG A 256 -18.74 2.75 -3.19
CA ARG A 256 -18.88 1.49 -3.93
C ARG A 256 -17.75 1.32 -4.95
N GLU A 257 -16.99 0.25 -4.79
CA GLU A 257 -15.98 -0.25 -5.71
C GLU A 257 -16.61 -0.87 -6.99
N SER A 258 -15.80 -1.26 -7.97
CA SER A 258 -16.27 -1.95 -9.19
C SER A 258 -16.95 -3.30 -8.89
N LYS A 259 -17.74 -3.84 -9.83
CA LYS A 259 -18.33 -5.19 -9.70
C LYS A 259 -17.25 -6.28 -9.55
N ALA A 260 -16.15 -6.17 -10.30
CA ALA A 260 -15.03 -7.08 -10.19
C ALA A 260 -14.43 -7.11 -8.77
N ALA A 261 -14.30 -5.93 -8.15
CA ALA A 261 -13.75 -5.77 -6.80
C ALA A 261 -14.70 -6.29 -5.69
N GLN A 262 -15.99 -6.47 -5.99
CA GLN A 262 -16.98 -7.06 -5.07
C GLN A 262 -16.99 -8.60 -5.09
N SER A 263 -16.20 -9.24 -5.97
CA SER A 263 -16.24 -10.69 -6.16
C SER A 263 -15.49 -11.46 -5.07
N ASP A 264 -16.21 -12.23 -4.26
CA ASP A 264 -15.61 -13.16 -3.29
C ASP A 264 -14.80 -14.27 -3.97
N GLU A 265 -15.28 -14.78 -5.10
CA GLU A 265 -14.56 -15.75 -5.91
C GLU A 265 -13.25 -15.15 -6.47
N GLY A 266 -13.32 -13.90 -6.95
CA GLY A 266 -12.15 -13.17 -7.43
C GLY A 266 -11.12 -12.94 -6.32
N ALA A 267 -11.57 -12.60 -5.11
CA ALA A 267 -10.71 -12.43 -3.94
C ALA A 267 -10.03 -13.75 -3.55
N GLU A 268 -10.76 -14.86 -3.59
CA GLU A 268 -10.21 -16.18 -3.30
C GLU A 268 -9.20 -16.66 -4.35
N LYS A 269 -9.51 -16.47 -5.65
CA LYS A 269 -8.59 -16.78 -6.74
C LYS A 269 -7.30 -15.95 -6.64
N LEU A 270 -7.42 -14.65 -6.39
CA LEU A 270 -6.27 -13.77 -6.17
C LEU A 270 -5.45 -14.24 -4.98
N TRP A 271 -6.08 -14.59 -3.86
CA TRP A 271 -5.40 -15.06 -2.66
C TRP A 271 -4.53 -16.28 -2.95
N ARG A 272 -5.12 -17.33 -3.55
CA ARG A 272 -4.41 -18.56 -3.90
C ARG A 272 -3.23 -18.30 -4.82
N LYS A 273 -3.44 -17.49 -5.87
CA LYS A 273 -2.38 -17.11 -6.82
C LYS A 273 -1.26 -16.33 -6.13
N SER A 274 -1.61 -15.43 -5.23
CA SER A 274 -0.62 -14.62 -4.49
C SER A 274 0.18 -15.48 -3.51
N ALA A 275 -0.49 -16.39 -2.79
CA ALA A 275 0.13 -17.36 -1.89
C ALA A 275 1.11 -18.28 -2.63
N GLU A 276 0.69 -18.82 -3.78
CA GLU A 276 1.53 -19.62 -4.69
C GLU A 276 2.79 -18.83 -5.12
N LEU A 277 2.61 -17.61 -5.64
CA LEU A 277 3.71 -16.80 -6.18
C LEU A 277 4.67 -16.28 -5.10
N THR A 278 4.21 -16.13 -3.86
CA THR A 278 5.04 -15.61 -2.76
C THR A 278 5.52 -16.69 -1.79
N GLY A 279 5.11 -17.95 -2.00
CA GLY A 279 5.52 -19.09 -1.17
C GLY A 279 5.01 -19.03 0.27
N VAL A 280 3.94 -18.28 0.55
CA VAL A 280 3.34 -18.20 1.90
C VAL A 280 2.00 -18.91 1.94
N GLY A 281 1.69 -19.54 3.08
CA GLY A 281 0.42 -20.20 3.33
C GLY A 281 -0.34 -19.56 4.49
N ARG A 282 -1.65 -19.39 4.32
CA ARG A 282 -2.67 -19.32 5.38
C ARG A 282 -4.02 -19.78 4.83
#